data_AF-A0AA48GQB3-F1
#
_entry.id   AF-A0AA48GQB3-F1
#
_cell.length_a   1.000
_cell.length_b   1.000
_cell.length_c   1.000
_cell.angle_alpha   90.00
_cell.angle_beta   90.00
_cell.angle_gamma   90.00
#
_symmetry.space_group_name_H-M   'P 1'
#
loop_
_entity.id
_entity.type
_entity.pdbx_description
1 polymer ?
#
loop_
_entity_poly.entity_id
_entity_poly.type
_entity_poly.pdbx_seq_one_letter_code
_entity_poly.pdbx_strand_id
1 'polypeptide(L)'
;MAKRIERVNKSVKEVLEDLVEGHREASIAGPGGAAKYLARTLEGQQSLPNAVKAVAYDLLAEARAQLQDWEGVEEALQGFLKNLPEMEPALGHGYRRALEATTALERGVQARTERADFHGALELCERAIALDLGAHWRAKRDSLEWAK
;
A
#
# COMPACT_ATOMS: atom_id res chain seq x y z
N MET A 1 -10.47 30.75 30.02
CA MET A 1 -11.39 29.93 29.21
C MET A 1 -10.55 28.92 28.43
N ALA A 2 -10.61 27.64 28.79
CA ALA A 2 -9.93 26.59 28.03
C ALA A 2 -10.64 26.44 26.68
N LYS A 3 -9.93 26.66 25.56
CA LYS A 3 -10.43 26.34 24.22
C LYS A 3 -10.79 24.85 24.22
N ARG A 4 -12.09 24.56 24.12
CA ARG A 4 -12.59 23.21 23.89
C ARG A 4 -12.02 22.78 22.54
N ILE A 5 -11.08 21.83 22.56
CA ILE A 5 -10.56 21.22 21.33
C ILE A 5 -11.74 20.48 20.72
N GLU A 6 -12.32 21.03 19.65
CA GLU A 6 -13.33 20.32 18.87
C GLU A 6 -12.71 19.02 18.37
N ARG A 7 -13.34 17.89 18.67
CA ARG A 7 -13.00 16.63 18.02
C ARG A 7 -13.35 16.81 16.55
N VAL A 8 -12.33 16.97 15.72
CA VAL A 8 -12.49 16.91 14.28
C VAL A 8 -12.86 15.46 13.95
N ASN A 9 -14.16 15.18 13.79
CA ASN A 9 -14.67 13.88 13.41
C ASN A 9 -14.55 13.73 11.88
N LYS A 10 -13.31 13.69 11.35
CA LYS A 10 -13.12 13.35 9.93
C LYS A 10 -13.58 11.91 9.70
N SER A 11 -14.37 11.71 8.66
CA SER A 11 -14.69 10.39 8.14
C SER A 11 -13.43 9.72 7.56
N VAL A 12 -13.45 8.39 7.46
CA VAL A 12 -12.34 7.63 6.83
C VAL A 12 -12.06 8.13 5.42
N LYS A 13 -13.11 8.52 4.69
CA LYS A 13 -13.00 9.06 3.33
C LYS A 13 -12.25 10.40 3.30
N GLU A 14 -12.58 11.33 4.20
CA GLU A 14 -11.89 12.62 4.28
C GLU A 14 -10.41 12.44 4.65
N VAL A 15 -10.11 11.53 5.59
CA VAL A 15 -8.72 11.21 5.96
C VAL A 15 -7.96 10.59 4.78
N LEU A 16 -8.62 9.75 3.98
CA LEU A 16 -8.03 9.17 2.77
C LEU A 16 -7.77 10.24 1.70
N GLU A 17 -8.70 11.17 1.50
CA GLU A 17 -8.55 12.28 0.55
C GLU A 17 -7.37 13.18 0.94
N ASP A 18 -7.26 13.56 2.21
CA ASP A 18 -6.12 14.33 2.75
C ASP A 18 -4.78 13.61 2.52
N LEU A 19 -4.75 12.29 2.76
CA LEU A 19 -3.55 11.47 2.55
C LEU A 19 -3.12 11.50 1.07
N VAL A 20 -4.07 11.27 0.16
CA VAL A 20 -3.78 11.20 -1.28
C VAL A 20 -3.36 12.56 -1.82
N GLU A 21 -3.98 13.64 -1.36
CA GLU A 21 -3.60 15.01 -1.72
C GLU A 21 -2.19 15.33 -1.24
N GLY A 22 -1.89 15.13 0.05
CA GLY A 22 -0.55 15.37 0.59
C GLY A 22 0.53 14.49 -0.05
N HIS A 23 0.20 13.25 -0.40
CA HIS A 23 1.08 12.38 -1.17
C HIS A 23 1.37 12.94 -2.57
N ARG A 24 0.35 13.44 -3.28
CA ARG A 24 0.53 14.03 -4.62
C ARG A 24 1.42 15.26 -4.57
N GLU A 25 1.21 16.14 -3.59
CA GLU A 25 2.06 17.31 -3.39
C GLU A 25 3.51 16.92 -3.08
N ALA A 26 3.71 15.98 -2.16
CA ALA A 26 5.04 15.49 -1.82
C ALA A 26 5.74 14.80 -3.00
N SER A 27 4.98 14.14 -3.87
CA SER A 27 5.49 13.46 -5.07
C SER A 27 6.04 14.43 -6.13
N ILE A 28 5.67 15.71 -6.10
CA ILE A 28 6.25 16.74 -6.99
C ILE A 28 7.78 16.84 -6.78
N ALA A 29 8.25 16.61 -5.55
CA ALA A 29 9.68 16.57 -5.22
C ALA A 29 10.36 15.23 -5.58
N GLY A 30 9.63 14.30 -6.21
CA GLY A 30 10.10 12.96 -6.56
C GLY A 30 9.79 11.90 -5.50
N PRO A 31 10.18 10.63 -5.77
CA PRO A 31 9.81 9.47 -4.94
C PRO A 31 10.35 9.55 -3.51
N GLY A 32 11.51 10.17 -3.29
CA GLY A 32 12.04 10.41 -1.94
C GLY A 32 11.17 11.35 -1.10
N GLY A 33 10.57 12.37 -1.74
CA GLY A 33 9.62 13.27 -1.08
C GLY A 33 8.33 12.55 -0.68
N ALA A 34 7.77 11.76 -1.61
CA ALA A 34 6.61 10.93 -1.37
C ALA A 34 6.82 9.93 -0.22
N ALA A 35 7.92 9.16 -0.26
CA ALA A 35 8.25 8.19 0.78
C ALA A 35 8.41 8.85 2.16
N LYS A 36 9.08 10.01 2.23
CA LYS A 36 9.25 10.76 3.48
C LYS A 36 7.92 11.27 4.04
N TYR A 37 7.02 11.76 3.19
CA TYR A 37 5.69 12.19 3.63
C TYR A 37 4.88 11.03 4.21
N LEU A 38 4.87 9.89 3.52
CA LEU A 38 4.12 8.70 3.93
C LEU A 38 4.67 8.11 5.24
N ALA A 39 6.00 7.98 5.37
CA ALA A 39 6.63 7.50 6.59
C ALA A 39 6.26 8.38 7.80
N ARG A 40 6.35 9.71 7.65
CA ARG A 40 5.96 10.64 8.71
C ARG A 40 4.48 10.59 9.04
N THR A 41 3.62 10.38 8.04
CA THR A 41 2.17 10.24 8.26
C THR A 41 1.85 8.98 9.06
N LEU A 42 2.49 7.86 8.72
CA LEU A 42 2.33 6.58 9.40
C LEU A 42 2.88 6.60 10.85
N GLU A 43 4.00 7.28 11.09
CA GLU A 43 4.59 7.45 12.43
C GLU A 43 3.83 8.47 13.29
N GLY A 44 3.42 9.58 12.70
CA GLY A 44 2.88 10.73 13.41
C GLY A 44 1.40 10.63 13.78
N GLN A 45 0.63 9.78 13.11
CA GLN A 45 -0.82 9.67 13.31
C GLN A 45 -1.20 8.36 14.01
N GLN A 46 -1.17 8.35 15.34
CA GLN A 46 -1.58 7.20 16.14
C GLN A 46 -3.03 6.75 15.88
N SER A 47 -3.89 7.66 15.39
CA SER A 47 -5.31 7.40 15.11
C SER A 47 -5.65 7.22 13.63
N LEU A 48 -4.67 7.01 12.73
CA LEU A 48 -4.98 6.80 11.32
C LEU A 48 -5.85 5.54 11.16
N PRO A 49 -7.02 5.62 10.49
CA PRO A 49 -7.86 4.43 10.28
C PRO A 49 -7.08 3.34 9.54
N ASN A 50 -7.27 2.08 9.89
CA ASN A 50 -6.49 0.99 9.31
C ASN A 50 -6.67 0.86 7.79
N ALA A 51 -7.87 1.11 7.26
CA ALA A 51 -8.09 1.19 5.81
C ALA A 51 -7.22 2.27 5.14
N VAL A 52 -7.00 3.41 5.80
CA VAL A 52 -6.13 4.48 5.31
C VAL A 52 -4.66 4.07 5.43
N LYS A 53 -4.28 3.37 6.51
CA LYS A 53 -2.94 2.79 6.64
C LYS A 53 -2.63 1.83 5.49
N ALA A 54 -3.59 0.99 5.08
CA ALA A 54 -3.40 0.10 3.94
C ALA A 54 -3.03 0.90 2.69
N VAL A 55 -3.79 1.94 2.36
CA VAL A 55 -3.49 2.80 1.20
C VAL A 55 -2.16 3.54 1.35
N ALA A 56 -1.84 4.05 2.55
CA ALA A 56 -0.56 4.71 2.81
C ALA A 56 0.63 3.76 2.60
N TYR A 57 0.52 2.51 3.04
CA TYR A 57 1.54 1.48 2.82
C TYR A 57 1.65 1.07 1.35
N ASP A 58 0.53 1.02 0.62
CA ASP A 58 0.52 0.77 -0.81
C ASP A 58 1.30 1.85 -1.59
N LEU A 59 0.99 3.12 -1.33
CA LEU A 59 1.71 4.24 -1.92
C LEU A 59 3.19 4.26 -1.49
N LEU A 60 3.49 3.82 -0.27
CA LEU A 60 4.87 3.78 0.23
C LEU A 60 5.67 2.68 -0.48
N ALA A 61 5.06 1.52 -0.74
CA ALA A 61 5.69 0.45 -1.50
C ALA A 61 6.04 0.92 -2.92
N GLU A 62 5.16 1.67 -3.59
CA GLU A 62 5.44 2.29 -4.88
C GLU A 62 6.64 3.25 -4.81
N ALA A 63 6.61 4.20 -3.87
CA ALA A 63 7.67 5.19 -3.73
C ALA A 63 9.03 4.55 -3.41
N ARG A 64 9.07 3.52 -2.56
CA ARG A 64 10.29 2.78 -2.22
C ARG A 64 10.80 1.94 -3.39
N ALA A 65 9.91 1.35 -4.19
CA ALA A 65 10.29 0.61 -5.39
C ALA A 65 10.96 1.52 -6.43
N GLN A 66 10.47 2.75 -6.62
CA GLN A 66 11.11 3.75 -7.50
C GLN A 66 12.50 4.18 -7.02
N LEU A 67 12.78 4.03 -5.72
CA LEU A 67 14.11 4.28 -5.11
C LEU A 67 15.00 3.02 -5.07
N GLN A 68 14.52 1.88 -5.58
CA GLN A 68 15.18 0.58 -5.46
C GLN A 68 15.44 0.15 -4.00
N ASP A 69 14.65 0.66 -3.05
CA ASP A 69 14.69 0.27 -1.64
C ASP A 69 13.86 -1.01 -1.43
N TRP A 70 14.41 -2.15 -1.83
CA TRP A 70 13.69 -3.44 -1.82
C TRP A 70 13.35 -3.94 -0.41
N GLU A 71 14.17 -3.62 0.59
CA GLU A 71 13.87 -3.93 1.99
C GLU A 71 12.68 -3.10 2.47
N GLY A 72 12.68 -1.81 2.17
CA GLY A 72 11.56 -0.96 2.49
C GLY A 72 10.28 -1.33 1.72
N VAL A 73 10.36 -1.83 0.49
CA VAL A 73 9.19 -2.35 -0.22
C VAL A 73 8.56 -3.50 0.56
N GLU A 74 9.36 -4.42 1.07
CA GLU A 74 8.86 -5.56 1.87
C GLU A 74 8.21 -5.09 3.17
N GLU A 75 8.81 -4.14 3.89
CA GLU A 75 8.19 -3.54 5.08
C GLU A 75 6.82 -2.91 4.77
N ALA A 76 6.76 -2.15 3.66
CA ALA A 76 5.52 -1.50 3.24
C ALA A 76 4.47 -2.51 2.83
N LEU A 77 4.85 -3.57 2.10
CA LEU A 77 3.98 -4.68 1.75
C LEU A 77 3.39 -5.36 3.00
N GLN A 78 4.21 -5.65 4.02
CA GLN A 78 3.71 -6.25 5.26
C GLN A 78 2.72 -5.31 5.97
N GLY A 79 3.00 -4.01 5.98
CA GLY A 79 2.08 -2.99 6.46
C GLY A 79 0.75 -2.98 5.69
N PHE A 80 0.79 -3.04 4.37
CA PHE A 80 -0.39 -3.13 3.51
C PHE A 80 -1.21 -4.38 3.83
N LEU A 81 -0.58 -5.56 3.79
CA LEU A 81 -1.26 -6.85 4.01
C LEU A 81 -1.89 -6.96 5.39
N LYS A 82 -1.25 -6.39 6.42
CA LYS A 82 -1.78 -6.34 7.78
C LYS A 82 -3.08 -5.54 7.88
N ASN A 83 -3.19 -4.45 7.13
CA ASN A 83 -4.31 -3.52 7.20
C ASN A 83 -5.37 -3.75 6.11
N LEU A 84 -5.06 -4.55 5.10
CA LEU A 84 -5.94 -4.88 3.97
C LEU A 84 -7.37 -5.33 4.39
N PRO A 85 -7.56 -6.19 5.41
CA PRO A 85 -8.92 -6.63 5.81
C PRO A 85 -9.85 -5.49 6.24
N GLU A 86 -9.29 -4.35 6.64
CA GLU A 86 -10.04 -3.19 7.11
C GLU A 86 -10.52 -2.30 5.94
N MET A 87 -10.01 -2.51 4.72
CA MET A 87 -10.42 -1.73 3.54
C MET A 87 -11.86 -2.03 3.13
N GLU A 88 -12.29 -3.28 3.16
CA GLU A 88 -13.65 -3.67 2.77
C GLU A 88 -14.75 -3.02 3.64
N PRO A 89 -14.72 -3.15 4.98
CA PRO A 89 -15.72 -2.51 5.84
C PRO A 89 -15.68 -0.98 5.77
N ALA A 90 -14.51 -0.38 5.48
CA ALA A 90 -14.37 1.07 5.41
C ALA A 90 -14.83 1.68 4.08
N LEU A 91 -14.61 0.98 2.96
CA LEU A 91 -14.87 1.51 1.61
C LEU A 91 -16.17 1.00 1.00
N GLY A 92 -16.74 -0.10 1.52
CA GLY A 92 -17.98 -0.68 1.04
C GLY A 92 -17.96 -0.92 -0.47
N HIS A 93 -18.90 -0.34 -1.21
CA HIS A 93 -18.95 -0.45 -2.68
C HIS A 93 -17.69 0.06 -3.40
N GLY A 94 -16.90 0.93 -2.76
CA GLY A 94 -15.62 1.41 -3.31
C GLY A 94 -14.45 0.44 -3.14
N TYR A 95 -14.60 -0.59 -2.30
CA TYR A 95 -13.51 -1.51 -1.95
C TYR A 95 -12.88 -2.17 -3.17
N ARG A 96 -13.70 -2.74 -4.06
CA ARG A 96 -13.18 -3.49 -5.22
C ARG A 96 -12.30 -2.62 -6.11
N ARG A 97 -12.78 -1.42 -6.44
CA ARG A 97 -12.04 -0.44 -7.24
C ARG A 97 -10.74 -0.01 -6.54
N ALA A 98 -10.78 0.18 -5.23
CA ALA A 98 -9.59 0.55 -4.47
C ALA A 98 -8.56 -0.58 -4.44
N LEU A 99 -9.02 -1.82 -4.23
CA LEU A 99 -8.18 -3.01 -4.21
C LEU A 99 -7.45 -3.21 -5.55
N GLU A 100 -8.15 -3.07 -6.67
CA GLU A 100 -7.58 -3.17 -8.03
C GLU A 100 -6.57 -2.07 -8.37
N ALA A 101 -6.64 -0.93 -7.68
CA ALA A 101 -5.73 0.18 -7.89
C ALA A 101 -4.42 0.05 -7.07
N THR A 102 -4.34 -0.93 -6.16
CA THR A 102 -3.14 -1.14 -5.33
C THR A 102 -2.01 -1.75 -6.15
N THR A 103 -0.78 -1.31 -5.90
CA THR A 103 0.44 -1.82 -6.54
C THR A 103 1.37 -2.54 -5.56
N ALA A 104 1.08 -2.52 -4.26
CA ALA A 104 1.90 -3.12 -3.20
C ALA A 104 2.29 -4.57 -3.49
N LEU A 105 1.34 -5.39 -3.96
CA LEU A 105 1.60 -6.79 -4.32
C LEU A 105 2.57 -6.89 -5.51
N GLU A 106 2.42 -6.02 -6.51
CA GLU A 106 3.30 -6.02 -7.69
C GLU A 106 4.72 -5.61 -7.32
N ARG A 107 4.83 -4.55 -6.49
CA ARG A 107 6.12 -4.09 -5.98
C ARG A 107 6.76 -5.11 -5.06
N GLY A 108 5.96 -5.80 -4.25
CA GLY A 108 6.40 -6.94 -3.44
C GLY A 108 6.99 -8.07 -4.29
N VAL A 109 6.29 -8.48 -5.35
CA VAL A 109 6.82 -9.50 -6.29
C VAL A 109 8.12 -9.05 -6.93
N GLN A 110 8.20 -7.78 -7.37
CA GLN A 110 9.42 -7.21 -7.91
C GLN A 110 10.56 -7.28 -6.88
N ALA A 111 10.35 -6.77 -5.66
CA ALA A 111 11.36 -6.74 -4.61
C ALA A 111 11.88 -8.14 -4.23
N ARG A 112 10.98 -9.14 -4.16
CA ARG A 112 11.37 -10.53 -3.88
C ARG A 112 12.15 -11.15 -5.03
N THR A 113 11.76 -10.87 -6.28
CA THR A 113 12.49 -11.33 -7.47
C THR A 113 13.90 -10.74 -7.54
N GLU A 114 14.06 -9.44 -7.30
CA GLU A 114 15.36 -8.76 -7.25
C GLU A 114 16.29 -9.32 -6.15
N ARG A 115 15.71 -9.93 -5.12
CA ARG A 115 16.43 -10.59 -4.02
C ARG A 115 16.57 -12.11 -4.21
N ALA A 116 16.19 -12.64 -5.38
CA ALA A 116 16.15 -14.06 -5.69
C ALA A 116 15.24 -14.90 -4.78
N ASP A 117 14.27 -14.28 -4.09
CA ASP A 117 13.21 -14.96 -3.35
C ASP A 117 12.01 -15.28 -4.26
N PHE A 118 12.23 -16.22 -5.18
CA PHE A 118 11.18 -16.66 -6.12
C PHE A 118 10.02 -17.36 -5.41
N HIS A 119 10.29 -18.03 -4.27
CA HIS A 119 9.25 -18.68 -3.50
C HIS A 119 8.28 -17.65 -2.90
N GLY A 120 8.80 -16.63 -2.22
CA GLY A 120 7.98 -15.54 -1.70
C GLY A 120 7.28 -14.77 -2.82
N ALA A 121 7.89 -14.59 -4.00
CA ALA A 121 7.23 -13.95 -5.14
C ALA A 121 6.00 -14.76 -5.63
N LEU A 122 6.08 -16.09 -5.64
CA LEU A 122 4.97 -16.98 -5.98
C LEU A 122 3.83 -16.89 -4.96
N GLU A 123 4.14 -16.89 -3.66
CA GLU A 123 3.13 -16.74 -2.60
C GLU A 123 2.33 -15.44 -2.73
N LEU A 124 2.98 -14.35 -3.16
CA LEU A 124 2.27 -13.08 -3.42
C LEU A 124 1.36 -13.18 -4.64
N CYS A 125 1.77 -13.88 -5.69
CA CYS A 125 0.91 -14.11 -6.84
C CYS A 125 -0.32 -14.97 -6.47
N GLU A 126 -0.12 -16.01 -5.66
CA GLU A 126 -1.23 -16.83 -5.14
C GLU A 126 -2.20 -16.00 -4.29
N ARG A 127 -1.66 -15.12 -3.44
CA ARG A 127 -2.48 -14.20 -2.65
C ARG A 127 -3.27 -13.22 -3.52
N ALA A 128 -2.65 -12.67 -4.57
CA ALA A 128 -3.34 -11.81 -5.52
C ALA A 128 -4.45 -12.54 -6.30
N ILE A 129 -4.22 -13.81 -6.65
CA ILE A 129 -5.25 -14.68 -7.26
C ILE A 129 -6.40 -14.94 -6.27
N ALA A 130 -6.09 -15.18 -4.99
CA ALA A 130 -7.11 -15.37 -3.95
C ALA A 130 -7.95 -14.10 -3.69
N LEU A 131 -7.37 -12.92 -3.93
CA LEU A 131 -8.04 -11.61 -3.91
C LEU A 131 -8.78 -11.29 -5.24
N ASP A 132 -8.77 -12.22 -6.19
CA ASP A 132 -9.38 -12.09 -7.51
C ASP A 132 -8.90 -10.83 -8.28
N LEU A 133 -7.62 -10.47 -8.15
CA LEU A 133 -7.05 -9.25 -8.78
C LEU A 133 -6.84 -9.36 -10.31
N GLY A 134 -7.38 -10.40 -10.93
CA GLY A 134 -7.42 -10.58 -12.38
C GLY A 134 -6.45 -11.63 -12.93
N ALA A 135 -6.68 -12.00 -14.19
CA ALA A 135 -6.00 -13.12 -14.84
C ALA A 135 -4.48 -12.92 -15.05
N HIS A 136 -4.01 -11.67 -15.08
CA HIS A 136 -2.58 -11.36 -15.24
C HIS A 136 -1.71 -11.93 -14.09
N TRP A 137 -2.28 -12.07 -12.89
CA TRP A 137 -1.59 -12.70 -11.76
C TRP A 137 -1.32 -14.19 -11.95
N ARG A 138 -2.19 -14.90 -12.69
CA ARG A 138 -1.96 -16.30 -13.06
C ARG A 138 -0.79 -16.41 -14.03
N ALA A 139 -0.79 -15.57 -15.07
CA ALA A 139 0.33 -15.52 -16.02
C ALA A 139 1.66 -15.15 -15.34
N LYS A 140 1.63 -14.20 -14.39
CA LYS A 140 2.82 -13.80 -13.61
C LYS A 140 3.35 -14.96 -12.75
N ARG A 141 2.46 -15.68 -12.05
CA ARG A 141 2.82 -16.88 -11.29
C ARG A 141 3.47 -17.94 -12.18
N ASP A 142 2.84 -18.28 -13.32
CA ASP A 142 3.33 -19.32 -14.22
C ASP A 142 4.72 -18.95 -14.79
N SER A 143 4.95 -17.66 -15.07
CA SER A 143 6.27 -17.15 -15.48
C SER A 143 7.33 -17.28 -14.39
N LEU A 144 6.97 -17.04 -13.12
CA LEU A 144 7.90 -17.17 -11.99
C LEU A 144 8.22 -18.63 -11.68
N GLU A 145 7.23 -19.52 -11.84
CA GLU A 145 7.40 -20.96 -11.63
C GLU A 145 8.42 -21.55 -12.62
N TRP A 146 8.43 -21.05 -13.86
CA TRP A 146 9.43 -21.42 -14.86
C TRP A 146 10.84 -20.88 -14.54
N ALA A 147 10.94 -19.75 -13.84
CA ALA A 147 12.21 -19.07 -13.54
C ALA A 147 12.93 -19.56 -12.27
N LYS A 148 12.32 -20.48 -11.51
CA LYS A 148 12.80 -21.01 -10.23
C LYS A 148 14.04 -21.92 -10.36
#